data_AF-A0A2E0QQY1-F1
#
_entry.id   AF-A0A2E0QQY1-F1
#
_cell.length_a   1.000
_cell.length_b   1.000
_cell.length_c   1.000
_cell.angle_alpha   90.00
_cell.angle_beta   90.00
_cell.angle_gamma   90.00
#
_symmetry.space_group_name_H-M   'P 1'
#
loop_
_entity.id
_entity.type
_entity.pdbx_description
1 polymer ?
#
loop_
_entity_poly.entity_id
_entity_poly.type
_entity_poly.pdbx_seq_one_letter_code
_entity_poly.pdbx_strand_id
1 'polypeptide(L)'
;MTTSTSHPHCRIEDKLWLRVSEAVQITSISRSKLYELIKEGKIRSSCLRESYQVRGTRLIDRASLLAYIESCVSAAAWEREGGAE
;
A
#
# COMPACT_ATOMS: atom_id res chain seq x y z
N MET A 1 -25.58 -32.75 -3.99
CA MET A 1 -26.03 -31.58 -4.79
C MET A 1 -26.40 -30.46 -3.82
N THR A 2 -25.54 -29.46 -3.67
CA THR A 2 -25.88 -28.18 -3.03
C THR A 2 -25.03 -27.08 -3.69
N THR A 3 -25.61 -26.39 -4.65
CA THR A 3 -25.02 -25.19 -5.26
C THR A 3 -25.23 -24.01 -4.31
N SER A 4 -24.15 -23.55 -3.67
CA SER A 4 -24.18 -22.42 -2.74
C SER A 4 -24.19 -21.09 -3.50
N THR A 5 -25.20 -20.28 -3.19
CA THR A 5 -25.56 -19.00 -3.78
C THR A 5 -24.51 -17.90 -3.54
N SER A 6 -23.90 -17.41 -4.62
CA SER A 6 -22.99 -16.25 -4.62
C SER A 6 -23.77 -14.96 -4.40
N HIS A 7 -23.49 -14.25 -3.30
CA HIS A 7 -23.97 -12.88 -3.09
C HIS A 7 -23.04 -11.90 -3.83
N PRO A 8 -23.56 -10.94 -4.62
CA PRO A 8 -22.71 -9.92 -5.23
C PRO A 8 -22.14 -9.03 -4.13
N HIS A 9 -20.83 -9.14 -3.94
CA HIS A 9 -20.06 -8.37 -2.99
C HIS A 9 -20.23 -6.88 -3.31
N CYS A 10 -20.83 -6.12 -2.39
CA CYS A 10 -20.87 -4.66 -2.45
C CYS A 10 -19.43 -4.16 -2.57
N ARG A 11 -19.09 -3.57 -3.73
CA ARG A 11 -17.75 -3.15 -4.12
C ARG A 11 -17.44 -1.86 -3.38
N ILE A 12 -16.96 -1.99 -2.14
CA ILE A 12 -16.56 -0.86 -1.30
C ILE A 12 -15.51 -0.04 -2.05
N GLU A 13 -15.84 1.22 -2.30
CA GLU A 13 -15.02 2.23 -2.95
C GLU A 13 -13.58 2.20 -2.42
N ASP A 14 -12.61 1.97 -3.31
CA ASP A 14 -11.19 2.02 -3.00
C ASP A 14 -10.84 3.37 -2.38
N LYS A 15 -10.68 3.41 -1.05
CA LYS A 15 -10.10 4.58 -0.37
C LYS A 15 -8.75 4.89 -1.01
N LEU A 16 -8.71 5.97 -1.80
CA LEU A 16 -7.54 6.35 -2.59
C LEU A 16 -6.36 6.81 -1.72
N TRP A 17 -6.66 7.45 -0.59
CA TRP A 17 -5.67 8.03 0.32
C TRP A 17 -5.78 7.43 1.72
N LEU A 18 -4.68 6.86 2.20
CA LEU A 18 -4.57 6.20 3.49
C LEU A 18 -3.80 7.06 4.48
N ARG A 19 -4.24 7.09 5.74
CA ARG A 19 -3.37 7.56 6.82
C ARG A 19 -2.23 6.56 7.02
N VAL A 20 -1.12 7.01 7.61
CA VAL A 20 0.01 6.13 7.92
C VAL A 20 -0.41 4.93 8.76
N SER A 21 -1.31 5.11 9.75
CA SER A 21 -1.83 3.99 10.57
C SER A 21 -2.59 2.96 9.74
N GLU A 22 -3.46 3.40 8.82
CA GLU A 22 -4.24 2.53 7.94
C GLU A 22 -3.32 1.78 6.97
N ALA A 23 -2.32 2.47 6.42
CA ALA A 23 -1.33 1.85 5.54
C ALA A 23 -0.55 0.73 6.26
N VAL A 24 -0.17 0.96 7.52
CA VAL A 24 0.43 -0.10 8.36
C VAL A 24 -0.53 -1.26 8.58
N GLN A 25 -1.79 -0.99 8.92
CA GLN A 25 -2.77 -2.06 9.16
C GLN A 25 -3.05 -2.91 7.92
N ILE A 26 -3.10 -2.29 6.74
CA ILE A 26 -3.41 -2.98 5.49
C ILE A 26 -2.20 -3.77 4.96
N THR A 27 -0.99 -3.21 5.05
CA THR A 27 0.20 -3.78 4.41
C THR A 27 1.16 -4.48 5.39
N SER A 28 0.95 -4.32 6.69
CA SER A 28 1.87 -4.73 7.76
C SER A 28 3.28 -4.11 7.68
N ILE A 29 3.51 -3.16 6.77
CA ILE A 29 4.79 -2.42 6.67
C ILE A 29 4.89 -1.45 7.84
N SER A 30 6.04 -1.44 8.52
CA SER A 30 6.24 -0.57 9.68
C SER A 30 6.18 0.91 9.30
N ARG A 31 5.77 1.75 10.26
CA ARG A 31 5.71 3.21 10.07
C ARG A 31 7.05 3.78 9.61
N SER A 32 8.14 3.34 10.23
CA SER A 32 9.50 3.78 9.88
C SER A 32 9.82 3.46 8.42
N LYS A 33 9.49 2.24 7.96
CA LYS A 33 9.71 1.84 6.57
C LYS A 33 8.86 2.64 5.59
N LEU A 34 7.60 2.92 5.92
CA LEU A 34 6.77 3.81 5.11
C LEU A 34 7.39 5.21 4.97
N TYR A 35 7.95 5.78 6.04
CA TYR A 35 8.64 7.08 5.95
C TYR A 35 9.92 7.01 5.11
N GLU A 36 10.69 5.92 5.18
CA GLU A 36 11.83 5.69 4.29
C GLU A 36 11.39 5.66 2.82
N LEU A 37 10.36 4.88 2.49
CA LEU A 37 9.84 4.78 1.12
C LEU A 37 9.37 6.13 0.58
N ILE A 38 8.76 6.95 1.45
CA ILE A 38 8.36 8.33 1.11
C ILE A 38 9.58 9.21 0.87
N LYS A 39 10.61 9.12 1.73
CA LYS A 39 11.85 9.88 1.60
C LYS A 39 12.62 9.50 0.33
N GLU A 40 12.61 8.22 -0.01
CA GLU A 40 13.24 7.66 -1.22
C GLU A 40 12.42 7.93 -2.49
N GLY A 41 11.22 8.53 -2.38
CA GLY A 41 10.35 8.81 -3.53
C GLY A 41 9.72 7.59 -4.17
N LYS A 42 9.78 6.42 -3.51
CA LYS A 42 9.26 5.15 -4.02
C LYS A 42 7.74 5.06 -3.98
N ILE A 43 7.10 5.83 -3.09
CA ILE A 43 5.65 5.90 -2.95
C ILE A 43 5.15 7.34 -2.88
N ARG A 44 3.98 7.60 -3.47
CA ARG A 44 3.35 8.93 -3.43
C ARG A 44 2.77 9.22 -2.05
N SER A 45 3.06 10.41 -1.53
CA SER A 45 2.46 10.91 -0.29
C SER A 45 2.09 12.38 -0.42
N SER A 46 1.09 12.81 0.36
CA SER A 46 0.70 14.21 0.48
C SER A 46 0.58 14.59 1.94
N CYS A 47 0.92 15.84 2.27
CA CYS A 47 0.71 16.39 3.59
C CYS A 47 -0.47 17.35 3.53
N LEU A 48 -1.61 16.92 4.05
CA LEU A 48 -2.75 17.80 4.24
C LEU A 48 -2.46 18.68 5.46
N ARG A 49 -2.27 19.98 5.24
CA ARG A 49 -2.09 20.97 6.29
C ARG A 49 -3.09 22.08 6.09
N GLU A 50 -3.91 22.33 7.11
CA GLU A 50 -4.76 23.51 7.17
C GLU A 50 -4.01 24.66 7.86
N SER A 51 -4.34 25.91 7.52
CA SER A 51 -3.65 27.12 8.02
C SER A 51 -3.60 27.22 9.55
N TYR A 52 -4.53 26.56 10.25
CA TYR A 52 -4.65 26.57 11.70
C TYR A 52 -4.03 25.34 12.39
N GLN A 53 -3.49 24.38 11.63
CA GLN A 53 -2.90 23.17 12.18
C GLN A 53 -1.38 23.28 12.32
N VAL A 54 -0.91 23.05 13.55
CA VAL A 54 0.53 23.01 13.89
C VAL A 54 1.23 21.80 13.23
N ARG A 55 0.50 20.70 13.00
CA ARG A 55 1.02 19.49 12.34
C ARG A 55 0.04 19.02 11.27
N GLY A 56 0.53 18.86 10.04
CA GLY A 56 -0.27 18.31 8.94
C GLY A 56 -0.46 16.80 9.05
N THR A 57 -1.55 16.30 8.47
CA THR A 57 -1.81 14.86 8.36
C THR A 57 -1.15 14.32 7.10
N ARG A 58 -0.26 13.34 7.25
CA ARG A 58 0.37 12.66 6.11
C ARG A 58 -0.55 11.56 5.58
N LEU A 59 -0.85 11.66 4.30
CA LEU A 59 -1.63 10.70 3.53
C LEU A 59 -0.72 9.99 2.53
N ILE A 60 -0.97 8.70 2.33
CA ILE A 60 -0.25 7.83 1.42
C ILE A 60 -1.22 7.41 0.32
N ASP A 61 -0.79 7.52 -0.94
CA ASP A 61 -1.56 7.03 -2.06
C ASP A 61 -1.58 5.49 -2.06
N ARG A 62 -2.77 4.90 -2.01
CA ARG A 62 -2.93 3.45 -1.90
C ARG A 62 -2.39 2.72 -3.11
N ALA A 63 -2.67 3.22 -4.31
CA ALA A 63 -2.27 2.57 -5.56
C ALA A 63 -0.75 2.51 -5.69
N SER A 64 -0.08 3.62 -5.41
CA SER A 64 1.38 3.71 -5.42
C SER A 64 2.03 2.78 -4.39
N LEU A 65 1.44 2.64 -3.19
CA LEU A 65 1.95 1.72 -2.18
C LEU A 65 1.80 0.25 -2.61
N LEU A 66 0.65 -0.14 -3.16
CA LEU A 66 0.43 -1.49 -3.65
C LEU A 66 1.33 -1.81 -4.85
N ALA A 67 1.47 -0.88 -5.80
CA ALA A 67 2.36 -1.04 -6.96
C ALA A 67 3.82 -1.28 -6.52
N TYR A 68 4.26 -0.60 -5.45
CA TYR A 68 5.59 -0.85 -4.89
C TYR A 68 5.72 -2.27 -4.32
N ILE A 69 4.71 -2.76 -3.60
CA ILE A 69 4.71 -4.12 -3.05
C ILE A 69 4.76 -5.16 -4.18
N GLU A 70 3.90 -5.00 -5.19
CA GLU A 70 3.87 -5.87 -6.38
C GLU A 70 5.21 -5.88 -7.11
N SER A 71 5.84 -4.71 -7.29
CA SER A 71 7.18 -4.61 -7.86
C SER A 71 8.22 -5.38 -7.04
N CYS A 72 8.14 -5.36 -5.71
CA CYS A 72 9.05 -6.12 -4.86
C CYS A 72 8.84 -7.63 -4.98
N VAL A 73 7.58 -8.08 -5.06
CA VAL A 73 7.24 -9.50 -5.25
C VAL A 73 7.70 -9.99 -6.61
N SER A 74 7.45 -9.21 -7.67
CA SER A 74 7.90 -9.56 -9.02
C SER A 74 9.43 -9.56 -9.14
N ALA A 75 10.14 -8.64 -8.49
CA ALA A 75 11.60 -8.65 -8.47
C ALA A 75 12.16 -9.91 -7.78
N ALA A 76 11.50 -10.39 -6.72
CA ALA A 76 11.91 -11.61 -6.03
C ALA A 76 11.64 -12.90 -6.82
N ALA A 77 10.74 -12.87 -7.82
CA ALA A 77 10.41 -14.03 -8.64
C ALA A 77 11.50 -14.40 -9.67
N TRP A 78 12.45 -13.50 -9.96
CA TRP A 78 13.52 -13.74 -10.96
C TRP A 78 14.79 -14.40 -10.41
N GLU A 79 14.95 -14.57 -9.09
CA GLU A 79 16.20 -15.09 -8.51
C GLU A 79 16.13 -16.57 -8.05
N ARG A 80 15.12 -17.32 -8.52
CA ARG A 80 14.95 -18.75 -8.15
C ARG A 80 15.18 -19.75 -9.28
N GLU A 81 15.56 -19.29 -10.47
CA GLU A 81 15.74 -20.14 -11.64
C GLU A 81 17.13 -19.91 -12.26
N GLY A 82 18.16 -20.37 -11.53
CA GLY A 82 19.55 -20.18 -11.92
C GLY A 82 20.53 -21.13 -11.21
N GLY A 83 20.13 -22.39 -10.98
CA GLY A 83 21.03 -23.35 -10.32
C GLY A 83 20.57 -24.80 -10.37
N ALA A 84 20.78 -25.46 -11.52
CA ALA A 84 21.28 -26.83 -11.66
C ALA A 84 21.34 -27.15 -13.16
N GLU A 85 22.53 -27.02 -13.72
CA GLU A 85 22.95 -27.65 -14.98
C GLU A 85 23.09 -29.17 -14.79
#